data_AF-A0AAQ3W8V6-F1
#
_entry.id   AF-A0AAQ3W8V6-F1
#
_cell.length_a   1.000
_cell.length_b   1.000
_cell.length_c   1.000
_cell.angle_alpha   90.00
_cell.angle_beta   90.00
_cell.angle_gamma   90.00
#
_symmetry.space_group_name_H-M   'P 1'
#
loop_
_entity.id
_entity.type
_entity.pdbx_description
1 polymer ?
#
loop_
_entity_poly.entity_id
_entity_poly.type
_entity_poly.pdbx_seq_one_letter_code
_entity_poly.pdbx_strand_id
1 'polypeptide(L)'
;MKKLSLGGKFDWFIDTLNKSGLFILNLSDKEIETFIFEDLIVGVTSFFSKNNLIELKENGLIDEEIEEKAYLLRKKILNIDNTDLWNIDSVRQSSEWLDIFELSDELKKKLHERWSDEEIEYLKTI
;
A
#
# COMPACT_ATOMS: atom_id res chain seq x y z
N MET A 1 -12.46 -12.62 -15.36
CA MET A 1 -12.65 -11.66 -14.26
C MET A 1 -13.31 -10.40 -14.81
N LYS A 2 -14.32 -9.84 -14.13
CA LYS A 2 -14.89 -8.54 -14.48
C LYS A 2 -13.86 -7.44 -14.16
N LYS A 3 -13.78 -6.40 -15.00
CA LYS A 3 -12.95 -5.22 -14.72
C LYS A 3 -13.51 -4.54 -13.47
N LEU A 4 -12.66 -4.22 -12.49
CA LEU A 4 -13.05 -3.44 -11.32
C LEU A 4 -13.49 -2.03 -11.74
N SER A 5 -14.46 -1.45 -11.02
CA SER A 5 -14.79 -0.03 -11.15
C SER A 5 -13.63 0.84 -10.65
N LEU A 6 -13.71 2.14 -10.88
CA LEU A 6 -12.71 3.09 -10.40
C LEU A 6 -12.66 3.10 -8.87
N GLY A 7 -13.81 3.20 -8.21
CA GLY A 7 -13.93 3.12 -6.76
C GLY A 7 -13.46 1.77 -6.22
N GLY A 8 -13.76 0.66 -6.90
CA GLY A 8 -13.23 -0.64 -6.52
C GLY A 8 -11.70 -0.72 -6.59
N LYS A 9 -11.06 -0.09 -7.59
CA LYS A 9 -9.59 -0.01 -7.64
C LYS A 9 -9.03 0.85 -6.52
N PHE A 10 -9.72 1.94 -6.18
CA PHE A 10 -9.33 2.80 -5.08
C PHE A 10 -9.48 2.08 -3.75
N ASP A 11 -10.56 1.34 -3.52
CA ASP A 11 -10.74 0.53 -2.32
C ASP A 11 -9.59 -0.46 -2.12
N TRP A 12 -9.24 -1.19 -3.17
CA TRP A 12 -8.09 -2.09 -3.11
C TRP A 12 -6.74 -1.38 -2.96
N PHE A 13 -6.59 -0.16 -3.49
CA PHE A 13 -5.42 0.67 -3.22
C PHE A 13 -5.33 1.02 -1.72
N ILE A 14 -6.44 1.43 -1.10
CA ILE A 14 -6.51 1.74 0.33
C ILE A 14 -6.27 0.49 1.18
N ASP A 15 -6.91 -0.63 0.87
CA ASP A 15 -6.72 -1.90 1.56
C ASP A 15 -5.24 -2.31 1.52
N THR A 16 -4.62 -2.28 0.34
CA THR A 16 -3.19 -2.58 0.16
C THR A 16 -2.31 -1.68 1.01
N LEU A 17 -2.59 -0.37 1.01
CA LEU A 17 -1.83 0.59 1.80
C LEU A 17 -1.92 0.29 3.31
N ASN A 18 -3.09 -0.12 3.77
CA ASN A 18 -3.34 -0.46 5.18
C ASN A 18 -2.69 -1.77 5.63
N LYS A 19 -2.13 -2.58 4.71
CA LYS A 19 -1.36 -3.79 5.08
C LYS A 19 0.08 -3.52 5.51
N SER A 20 0.56 -2.29 5.40
CA SER A 20 1.93 -1.91 5.78
C SER A 20 1.91 -0.65 6.64
N GLY A 21 2.93 -0.43 7.47
CA GLY A 21 3.04 0.73 8.35
C GLY A 21 3.71 0.37 9.67
N LEU A 22 4.08 1.37 10.48
CA LEU A 22 4.83 1.12 11.72
C LEU A 22 4.06 0.26 12.73
N PHE A 23 2.72 0.23 12.63
CA PHE A 23 1.88 -0.62 13.46
C PHE A 23 2.21 -2.11 13.34
N ILE A 24 2.76 -2.55 12.19
CA ILE A 24 3.15 -3.95 11.92
C ILE A 24 4.16 -4.46 12.95
N LEU A 25 5.03 -3.58 13.46
CA LEU A 25 6.05 -3.95 14.45
C LEU A 25 5.44 -4.42 15.79
N ASN A 26 4.19 -4.07 16.06
CA ASN A 26 3.48 -4.46 17.27
C ASN A 26 2.59 -5.70 17.10
N LEU A 27 2.52 -6.25 15.89
CA LEU A 27 1.71 -7.44 15.59
C LEU A 27 2.43 -8.72 16.01
N SER A 28 1.65 -9.79 16.18
CA SER A 28 2.20 -11.15 16.32
C SER A 28 2.80 -11.64 15.00
N ASP A 29 3.68 -12.64 15.08
CA ASP A 29 4.34 -13.23 13.91
C ASP A 29 3.32 -13.75 12.88
N LYS A 30 2.24 -14.39 13.35
CA LYS A 30 1.15 -14.86 12.49
C LYS A 30 0.43 -13.72 11.77
N GLU A 31 0.20 -12.60 12.46
CA GLU A 31 -0.43 -11.43 11.85
C GLU A 31 0.49 -10.77 10.83
N ILE A 32 1.80 -10.72 11.10
CA ILE A 32 2.79 -10.24 10.13
C ILE A 32 2.79 -11.13 8.88
N GLU A 33 2.76 -12.44 9.04
CA GLU A 33 2.69 -13.38 7.91
C GLU A 33 1.49 -13.07 7.00
N THR A 34 0.29 -12.97 7.58
CA THR A 34 -0.91 -12.63 6.80
C THR A 34 -0.83 -11.24 6.18
N PHE A 35 -0.49 -10.21 6.94
CA PHE A 35 -0.51 -8.83 6.44
C PHE A 35 0.55 -8.60 5.36
N ILE A 36 1.78 -9.07 5.58
CA ILE A 36 2.93 -8.75 4.72
C ILE A 36 3.14 -9.80 3.64
N PHE A 37 3.24 -11.07 4.04
CA PHE A 37 3.68 -12.14 3.15
C PHE A 37 2.53 -12.75 2.34
N GLU A 38 1.27 -12.53 2.75
CA GLU A 38 0.09 -12.96 2.00
C GLU A 38 -0.62 -11.77 1.32
N ASP A 39 -1.09 -10.78 2.10
CA ASP A 39 -1.96 -9.72 1.59
C ASP A 39 -1.20 -8.60 0.86
N LEU A 40 -0.17 -8.02 1.49
CA LEU A 40 0.54 -6.86 0.96
C LEU A 40 1.20 -7.17 -0.39
N ILE A 41 1.88 -8.31 -0.52
CA ILE A 41 2.59 -8.66 -1.76
C ILE A 41 1.65 -8.80 -2.95
N VAL A 42 0.46 -9.39 -2.73
CA VAL A 42 -0.60 -9.49 -3.75
C VAL A 42 -1.12 -8.10 -4.09
N GLY A 43 -1.36 -7.28 -3.07
CA GLY A 43 -1.86 -5.91 -3.21
C GLY A 43 -0.92 -5.01 -4.01
N VAL A 44 0.38 -4.96 -3.66
CA VAL A 44 1.36 -4.10 -4.35
C VAL A 44 1.65 -4.55 -5.78
N THR A 45 1.60 -5.86 -6.04
CA THR A 45 1.78 -6.38 -7.40
C THR A 45 0.62 -5.98 -8.30
N SER A 46 -0.60 -5.97 -7.74
CA SER A 46 -1.84 -5.75 -8.49
C SER A 46 -2.25 -4.29 -8.53
N PHE A 47 -2.52 -3.69 -7.38
CA PHE A 47 -3.21 -2.41 -7.25
C PHE A 47 -2.27 -1.21 -7.27
N PHE A 48 -0.99 -1.40 -6.93
CA PHE A 48 0.04 -0.37 -7.08
C PHE A 48 0.77 -0.47 -8.43
N SER A 49 0.24 -1.26 -9.37
CA SER A 49 0.76 -1.29 -10.74
C SER A 49 0.66 0.10 -11.37
N LYS A 50 1.66 0.45 -12.21
CA LYS A 50 1.76 1.78 -12.82
C LYS A 50 0.48 2.21 -13.53
N ASN A 51 -0.17 1.29 -14.26
CA ASN A 51 -1.41 1.59 -14.97
C ASN A 51 -2.57 1.93 -14.02
N ASN A 52 -2.70 1.23 -12.90
CA ASN A 52 -3.73 1.53 -11.91
C ASN A 52 -3.48 2.89 -11.25
N LEU A 53 -2.23 3.17 -10.87
CA LEU A 53 -1.86 4.44 -10.24
C LEU A 53 -2.12 5.63 -11.18
N ILE A 54 -1.75 5.50 -12.46
CA ILE A 54 -2.06 6.51 -13.48
C ILE A 54 -3.56 6.73 -13.60
N GLU A 55 -4.36 5.67 -13.68
CA GLU A 55 -5.82 5.77 -13.81
C GLU A 55 -6.47 6.43 -12.58
N LEU A 56 -6.02 6.11 -11.36
CA LEU A 56 -6.48 6.78 -10.14
C LEU A 56 -6.14 8.27 -10.14
N LYS A 57 -4.94 8.64 -10.61
CA LYS A 57 -4.51 10.03 -10.73
C LYS A 57 -5.30 10.79 -11.79
N GLU A 58 -5.47 10.22 -12.98
CA GLU A 58 -6.20 10.85 -14.09
C GLU A 58 -7.66 11.15 -13.73
N ASN A 59 -8.24 10.40 -12.80
CA ASN A 59 -9.58 10.64 -12.28
C ASN A 59 -9.60 11.46 -10.97
N GLY A 60 -8.44 11.90 -10.48
CA GLY A 60 -8.31 12.82 -9.35
C GLY A 60 -8.41 12.20 -7.96
N LEU A 61 -8.46 10.87 -7.84
CA LEU A 61 -8.58 10.17 -6.56
C LEU A 61 -7.26 10.23 -5.77
N ILE A 62 -6.14 10.21 -6.48
CA ILE A 62 -4.80 10.49 -5.95
C ILE A 62 -4.16 11.62 -6.76
N ASP A 63 -3.16 12.29 -6.19
CA ASP A 63 -2.33 13.26 -6.92
C ASP A 63 -0.99 12.66 -7.36
N GLU A 64 -0.16 13.49 -8.00
CA GLU A 64 1.16 13.09 -8.49
C GLU A 64 2.10 12.66 -7.34
N GLU A 65 2.07 13.33 -6.19
CA GLU A 65 2.90 12.97 -5.04
C GLU A 65 2.52 11.59 -4.49
N ILE A 66 1.21 11.32 -4.35
CA ILE A 66 0.70 10.01 -3.91
C ILE A 66 1.02 8.92 -4.95
N GLU A 67 0.89 9.20 -6.25
CA GLU A 67 1.24 8.26 -7.31
C GLU A 67 2.72 7.84 -7.22
N GLU A 68 3.63 8.82 -7.15
CA GLU A 68 5.07 8.57 -7.11
C GLU A 68 5.48 7.79 -5.86
N LYS A 69 4.96 8.17 -4.69
CA LYS A 69 5.25 7.47 -3.43
C LYS A 69 4.66 6.06 -3.38
N ALA A 70 3.44 5.86 -3.89
CA ALA A 70 2.86 4.52 -4.00
C ALA A 70 3.70 3.62 -4.93
N TYR A 71 4.17 4.17 -6.05
CA TYR A 71 5.05 3.44 -6.96
C TYR A 71 6.41 3.11 -6.32
N LEU A 72 6.97 4.04 -5.55
CA LEU A 72 8.21 3.83 -4.79
C LEU A 72 8.02 2.74 -3.73
N LEU A 73 6.91 2.76 -2.98
CA LEU A 73 6.57 1.75 -1.97
C LEU A 73 6.50 0.36 -2.61
N ARG A 74 5.78 0.23 -3.73
CA ARG A 74 5.77 -1.01 -4.52
C ARG A 74 7.17 -1.45 -4.91
N LYS A 75 8.01 -0.55 -5.43
CA LYS A 75 9.37 -0.89 -5.87
C LYS A 75 10.23 -1.39 -4.70
N LYS A 76 10.16 -0.74 -3.53
CA LYS A 76 10.88 -1.16 -2.33
C LYS A 76 10.46 -2.57 -1.90
N ILE A 77 9.15 -2.84 -1.82
CA ILE A 77 8.64 -4.16 -1.42
C ILE A 77 9.05 -5.26 -2.42
N LEU A 78 8.87 -5.02 -3.72
CA LEU A 78 9.24 -6.00 -4.76
C LEU A 78 10.75 -6.24 -4.86
N ASN A 79 11.59 -5.31 -4.39
CA ASN A 79 13.03 -5.51 -4.33
C ASN A 79 13.45 -6.38 -3.12
N ILE A 80 12.61 -6.47 -2.09
CA ILE A 80 12.84 -7.30 -0.90
C ILE A 80 12.19 -8.68 -1.08
N ASP A 81 11.13 -8.78 -1.88
CA ASP A 81 10.49 -10.05 -2.22
C ASP A 81 11.50 -11.09 -2.75
N ASN A 82 11.39 -12.31 -2.25
CA ASN A 82 12.30 -13.43 -2.54
C ASN A 82 13.79 -13.19 -2.21
N THR A 83 14.10 -12.28 -1.28
CA THR A 83 15.47 -12.07 -0.75
C THR A 83 15.61 -12.54 0.70
N ASP A 84 16.83 -12.50 1.25
CA ASP A 84 17.09 -12.78 2.67
C ASP A 84 16.45 -11.76 3.64
N LEU A 85 15.85 -10.69 3.13
CA LEU A 85 15.06 -9.74 3.91
C LEU A 85 13.57 -10.11 3.98
N TRP A 86 13.12 -11.14 3.25
CA TRP A 86 11.72 -11.59 3.22
C TRP A 86 11.41 -12.58 4.35
N ASN A 87 11.55 -12.14 5.59
CA ASN A 87 11.24 -12.91 6.80
C ASN A 87 10.85 -12.01 7.96
N ILE A 88 10.26 -12.60 9.00
CA ILE A 88 9.74 -11.88 10.18
C ILE A 88 10.85 -11.13 10.93
N ASP A 89 12.01 -11.76 11.10
CA ASP A 89 13.13 -11.13 11.81
C ASP A 89 13.56 -9.83 11.13
N SER A 90 13.66 -9.86 9.80
CA SER A 90 13.97 -8.69 8.98
C SER A 90 12.87 -7.64 9.03
N VAL A 91 11.59 -8.04 8.96
CA VAL A 91 10.44 -7.13 9.14
C VAL A 91 10.56 -6.33 10.44
N ARG A 92 11.05 -6.94 11.52
CA ARG A 92 11.16 -6.29 12.83
C ARG A 92 12.39 -5.42 13.00
N GLN A 93 13.48 -5.71 12.29
CA GLN A 93 14.80 -5.20 12.66
C GLN A 93 15.53 -4.47 11.53
N SER A 94 15.17 -4.72 10.27
CA SER A 94 15.90 -4.14 9.14
C SER A 94 15.49 -2.70 8.89
N SER A 95 16.47 -1.88 8.53
CA SER A 95 16.24 -0.51 8.08
C SER A 95 15.37 -0.47 6.81
N GLU A 96 15.47 -1.47 5.96
CA GLU A 96 14.76 -1.56 4.69
C GLU A 96 13.25 -1.71 4.90
N TRP A 97 12.84 -2.51 5.90
CA TRP A 97 11.44 -2.62 6.28
C TRP A 97 10.94 -1.40 7.03
N LEU A 98 11.78 -0.80 7.88
CA LEU A 98 11.44 0.46 8.56
C LEU A 98 11.15 1.57 7.52
N ASP A 99 12.02 1.73 6.52
CA ASP A 99 11.84 2.64 5.39
C ASP A 99 10.50 2.42 4.66
N ILE A 100 10.11 1.15 4.46
CA ILE A 100 8.84 0.78 3.80
C ILE A 100 7.66 1.21 4.66
N PHE A 101 7.73 0.99 5.98
CA PHE A 101 6.66 1.32 6.91
C PHE A 101 6.49 2.82 7.08
N GLU A 102 7.58 3.57 7.20
CA GLU A 102 7.55 5.03 7.27
C GLU A 102 6.97 5.64 5.98
N LEU A 103 7.37 5.12 4.81
CA LEU A 103 6.81 5.55 3.53
C LEU A 103 5.32 5.26 3.41
N SER A 104 4.86 4.11 3.92
CA SER A 104 3.44 3.75 3.96
C SER A 104 2.63 4.70 4.85
N ASP A 105 3.12 5.00 6.05
CA ASP A 105 2.43 5.90 6.97
C ASP A 105 2.44 7.35 6.46
N GLU A 106 3.51 7.79 5.79
CA GLU A 106 3.54 9.07 5.09
C GLU A 106 2.49 9.14 3.98
N LEU A 107 2.35 8.07 3.18
CA LEU A 107 1.36 8.01 2.10
C LEU A 107 -0.08 8.08 2.64
N LYS A 108 -0.37 7.39 3.75
CA LYS A 108 -1.69 7.49 4.41
C LYS A 108 -1.95 8.90 4.89
N LYS A 109 -0.97 9.54 5.52
CA LYS A 109 -1.09 10.93 5.97
C LYS A 109 -1.42 11.86 4.79
N LYS A 110 -0.70 11.73 3.68
CA LYS A 110 -0.93 12.52 2.45
C LYS A 110 -2.33 12.32 1.90
N LEU A 111 -2.83 11.09 1.94
CA LEU A 111 -4.19 10.80 1.53
C LEU A 111 -5.22 11.50 2.43
N HIS A 112 -5.04 11.47 3.76
CA HIS A 112 -5.92 12.14 4.71
C HIS A 112 -5.76 13.67 4.74
N GLU A 113 -4.65 14.22 4.22
CA GLU A 113 -4.51 15.66 3.94
C GLU A 113 -5.38 16.09 2.75
N ARG A 114 -5.72 15.15 1.86
CA ARG A 114 -6.50 15.39 0.65
C ARG A 114 -7.99 15.09 0.83
N TRP A 115 -8.32 14.02 1.54
CA TRP A 115 -9.68 13.52 1.69
C TRP A 115 -10.00 13.20 3.15
N SER A 116 -11.22 13.51 3.58
CA SER A 116 -11.73 13.00 4.85
C SER A 116 -12.03 11.50 4.79
N ASP A 117 -12.23 10.88 5.96
CA ASP A 117 -12.61 9.47 6.03
C ASP A 117 -13.95 9.21 5.32
N GLU A 118 -14.93 10.12 5.46
CA GLU A 118 -16.21 10.01 4.76
C GLU A 118 -16.07 10.15 3.23
N GLU A 119 -15.18 11.03 2.77
CA GLU A 119 -14.89 11.20 1.35
C GLU A 119 -14.19 9.96 0.78
N ILE A 120 -13.24 9.37 1.52
CA ILE A 120 -12.58 8.11 1.13
C ILE A 120 -13.62 7.00 0.97
N GLU A 121 -14.53 6.84 1.93
CA GLU A 121 -15.59 5.82 1.84
C GLU A 121 -16.53 6.07 0.66
N TYR A 122 -16.88 7.32 0.36
CA TYR A 122 -17.64 7.66 -0.83
C TYR A 122 -16.89 7.30 -2.12
N LEU A 123 -15.61 7.68 -2.23
CA LEU A 123 -14.77 7.43 -3.40
C LEU A 123 -14.56 5.94 -3.69
N LYS A 124 -14.67 5.06 -2.69
CA LYS A 124 -14.64 3.60 -2.91
C LYS A 124 -15.87 3.09 -3.69
N THR A 125 -16.94 3.87 -3.80
CA THR A 125 -18.20 3.44 -4.41
C THR A 125 -18.41 3.85 -5.87
N ILE A 126 -17.53 4.71 -6.42
CA ILE A 126 -17.70 5.30 -7.76
C ILE A 126 -17.30 4.39 -8.93
#